data_AF-A0A397C342-F1
#
_entry.id   AF-A0A397C342-F1
#
_cell.length_a   1.000
_cell.length_b   1.000
_cell.length_c   1.000
_cell.angle_alpha   90.00
_cell.angle_beta   90.00
_cell.angle_gamma   90.00
#
_symmetry.space_group_name_H-M   'P 1'
#
loop_
_entity.id
_entity.type
_entity.pdbx_description
1 polymer ?
#
loop_
_entity_poly.entity_id
_entity_poly.type
_entity_poly.pdbx_seq_one_letter_code
_entity_poly.pdbx_strand_id
1 'polypeptide(L)'
;MLQTFLRRAAPVAAKQPAHARSLWYQVGFNQDPEKIVKTINRTMQDDGVMTQLDQRFAHEKKWQRRIRKNAESEIRDLNKRMASIVNYCLKKQKRGGHL
;
A
#
# COMPACT_ATOMS: atom_id res chain seq x y z
N MET A 1 17.50 38.18 -39.99
CA MET A 1 16.36 37.39 -39.51
C MET A 1 16.59 37.02 -38.05
N LEU A 2 15.99 37.78 -37.12
CA LEU A 2 15.99 37.45 -35.69
C LEU A 2 14.90 36.40 -35.44
N GLN A 3 15.30 35.17 -35.06
CA GLN A 3 14.37 34.18 -34.53
C GLN A 3 14.43 34.21 -33.00
N THR A 4 13.41 34.83 -32.43
CA THR A 4 13.02 34.80 -31.03
C THR A 4 12.70 33.37 -30.60
N PHE A 5 13.61 32.73 -29.85
CA PHE A 5 13.26 31.53 -29.09
C PHE A 5 12.43 31.93 -27.87
N LEU A 6 11.13 32.13 -28.09
CA LEU A 6 10.14 32.15 -27.02
C LEU A 6 10.11 30.76 -26.39
N ARG A 7 10.92 30.57 -25.35
CA ARG A 7 10.87 29.42 -24.46
C ARG A 7 9.53 29.49 -23.74
N ARG A 8 8.49 28.86 -24.31
CA ARG A 8 7.23 28.61 -23.61
C ARG A 8 7.58 27.83 -22.34
N ALA A 9 7.57 28.52 -21.20
CA ALA A 9 7.53 27.85 -19.92
C ALA A 9 6.28 26.98 -19.94
N ALA A 10 6.48 25.66 -19.89
CA ALA A 10 5.37 24.74 -19.67
C ALA A 10 4.63 25.21 -18.42
N PRO A 11 3.30 25.35 -18.43
CA PRO A 11 2.58 25.63 -17.21
C PRO A 11 2.93 24.50 -16.24
N VAL A 12 3.56 24.86 -15.11
CA VAL A 12 3.63 23.98 -13.96
C VAL A 12 2.18 23.80 -13.54
N ALA A 13 1.54 22.76 -14.07
CA ALA A 13 0.30 22.28 -13.52
C ALA A 13 0.63 22.04 -12.05
N ALA A 14 0.14 22.94 -11.18
CA ALA A 14 0.12 22.68 -9.76
C ALA A 14 -0.46 21.29 -9.65
N LYS A 15 0.35 20.33 -9.18
CA LYS A 15 -0.16 19.05 -8.73
C LYS A 15 -1.06 19.42 -7.56
N GLN A 16 -2.32 19.75 -7.85
CA GLN A 16 -3.37 19.60 -6.87
C GLN A 16 -3.16 18.20 -6.31
N PRO A 17 -3.06 18.02 -4.98
CA PRO A 17 -3.04 16.67 -4.41
C PRO A 17 -4.38 16.04 -4.76
N ALA A 18 -4.44 15.41 -5.93
CA ALA A 18 -5.60 14.76 -6.48
C ALA A 18 -6.02 13.67 -5.49
N HIS A 19 -7.16 13.88 -4.85
CA HIS A 19 -8.08 12.83 -4.40
C HIS A 19 -7.54 11.75 -3.44
N ALA A 20 -6.88 12.09 -2.32
CA ALA A 20 -6.44 11.08 -1.35
C ALA A 20 -6.69 11.40 0.13
N ARG A 21 -7.77 12.11 0.50
CA ARG A 21 -8.08 12.33 1.94
C ARG A 21 -9.54 12.21 2.35
N SER A 22 -10.45 11.85 1.45
CA SER A 22 -11.83 11.56 1.82
C SER A 22 -12.22 10.19 1.28
N LEU A 23 -12.54 9.27 2.20
CA LEU A 23 -13.17 8.01 1.86
C LEU A 23 -14.68 8.21 2.00
N TRP A 24 -15.41 8.01 0.90
CA TRP A 24 -16.86 8.12 0.87
C TRP A 24 -17.47 6.72 0.89
N TYR A 25 -18.35 6.47 1.85
CA TYR A 25 -19.05 5.19 1.97
C TYR A 25 -20.54 5.42 1.77
N GLN A 26 -21.14 4.68 0.85
CA GLN A 26 -22.58 4.61 0.75
C GLN A 26 -23.09 3.71 1.86
N VAL A 27 -23.78 4.30 2.84
CA VAL A 27 -24.36 3.57 3.96
C VAL A 27 -25.82 3.26 3.63
N GLY A 28 -26.13 1.96 3.53
CA GLY A 28 -27.51 1.51 3.35
C GLY A 28 -28.35 1.75 4.61
N PHE A 29 -29.66 1.98 4.44
CA PHE A 29 -30.59 2.06 5.56
C PHE A 29 -30.54 0.75 6.37
N ASN A 30 -30.37 0.84 7.69
CA ASN A 30 -30.16 -0.29 8.63
C ASN A 30 -28.83 -1.06 8.51
N GLN A 31 -27.79 -0.49 7.89
CA GLN A 31 -26.44 -1.07 8.02
C GLN A 31 -25.86 -0.79 9.40
N ASP A 32 -25.27 -1.84 9.98
CA ASP A 32 -24.57 -1.80 11.27
C ASP A 32 -23.34 -0.85 11.20
N PRO A 33 -23.32 0.23 12.00
CA PRO A 33 -22.21 1.17 12.04
C PRO A 33 -20.85 0.51 12.31
N GLU A 34 -20.81 -0.56 13.12
CA GLU A 34 -19.55 -1.23 13.45
C GLU A 34 -18.94 -1.94 12.24
N LYS A 35 -19.77 -2.54 11.39
CA LYS A 35 -19.29 -3.20 10.15
C LYS A 35 -18.70 -2.18 9.19
N ILE A 36 -19.27 -0.99 9.14
CA ILE A 36 -18.77 0.11 8.31
C ILE A 36 -17.41 0.57 8.84
N VAL A 37 -17.27 0.81 10.14
CA VAL A 37 -15.98 1.19 10.76
C VAL A 37 -14.91 0.12 10.53
N LYS A 38 -15.25 -1.16 10.67
CA LYS A 38 -14.33 -2.28 10.35
C LYS A 38 -13.89 -2.24 8.89
N THR A 39 -14.80 -1.92 7.98
CA THR A 39 -14.51 -1.79 6.55
C THR A 39 -13.58 -0.61 6.29
N ILE A 40 -13.84 0.54 6.90
CA ILE A 40 -12.99 1.74 6.80
C ILE A 40 -11.57 1.43 7.27
N ASN A 41 -11.44 0.84 8.46
CA ASN A 41 -10.14 0.48 9.03
C ASN A 41 -9.37 -0.48 8.14
N ARG A 42 -10.06 -1.48 7.58
CA ARG A 42 -9.45 -2.42 6.64
C ARG A 42 -8.96 -1.72 5.37
N THR A 43 -9.77 -0.86 4.75
CA THR A 43 -9.35 -0.07 3.58
C THR A 43 -8.10 0.76 3.89
N MET A 44 -8.06 1.43 5.03
CA MET A 44 -6.90 2.23 5.45
C MET A 44 -5.64 1.39 5.68
N GLN A 45 -5.79 0.16 6.18
CA GLN A 45 -4.68 -0.78 6.32
C GLN A 45 -4.19 -1.30 4.97
N ASP A 46 -5.10 -1.70 4.08
CA ASP A 46 -4.79 -2.21 2.74
C ASP A 46 -4.09 -1.14 1.88
N ASP A 47 -4.53 0.12 1.97
CA ASP A 47 -3.89 1.27 1.31
C ASP A 47 -2.57 1.70 1.97
N GLY A 48 -2.22 1.11 3.12
CA GLY A 48 -1.01 1.41 3.89
C GLY A 48 -0.99 2.81 4.50
N VAL A 49 -2.16 3.43 4.72
CA VAL A 49 -2.29 4.79 5.27
C VAL A 49 -1.61 4.88 6.64
N MET A 50 -1.90 3.93 7.53
CA MET A 50 -1.33 3.90 8.89
C MET A 50 0.20 3.77 8.86
N THR A 51 0.71 2.86 8.03
CA THR A 51 2.16 2.67 7.85
C THR A 51 2.85 3.93 7.32
N GLN A 52 2.21 4.67 6.42
CA GLN A 52 2.74 5.93 5.92
C GLN A 52 2.73 7.03 6.98
N LEU A 53 1.70 7.09 7.83
CA LEU A 53 1.65 8.03 8.95
C LEU A 53 2.80 7.77 9.92
N ASP A 54 3.01 6.50 10.31
CA ASP A 54 4.11 6.11 11.19
C ASP A 54 5.48 6.46 10.60
N GLN A 55 5.70 6.20 9.30
CA GLN A 55 6.95 6.54 8.62
C GLN A 55 7.20 8.05 8.48
N ARG A 56 6.15 8.87 8.56
CA ARG A 56 6.25 10.34 8.50
C ARG A 56 6.42 10.99 9.87
N PHE A 57 6.13 10.26 10.94
CA PHE A 57 6.23 10.77 12.31
C PHE A 57 7.65 11.24 12.65
N ALA A 58 8.67 10.51 12.19
CA ALA A 58 10.07 10.86 12.39
C ALA A 58 10.85 10.86 11.07
N HIS A 59 11.80 11.78 10.93
CA HIS A 59 12.63 11.84 9.73
C HIS A 59 13.60 10.65 9.64
N GLU A 60 13.37 9.78 8.68
CA GLU A 60 14.27 8.67 8.30
C GLU A 60 15.27 9.10 7.23
N LYS A 61 16.58 8.96 7.47
CA LYS A 61 17.61 9.27 6.46
C LYS A 61 17.48 8.34 5.25
N LYS A 62 17.87 8.82 4.06
CA LYS A 62 17.76 8.06 2.80
C LYS A 62 18.42 6.68 2.85
N TRP A 63 19.58 6.53 3.49
CA TRP A 63 20.27 5.25 3.58
C TRP A 63 19.60 4.28 4.57
N GLN A 64 19.07 4.79 5.70
CA GLN A 64 18.28 4.01 6.65
C GLN A 64 17.03 3.44 5.96
N ARG A 65 16.36 4.27 5.15
CA ARG A 65 15.22 3.86 4.32
C ARG A 65 15.55 2.72 3.36
N ARG A 66 16.74 2.72 2.76
CA ARG A 66 17.15 1.61 1.87
C ARG A 66 17.30 0.30 2.62
N ILE A 67 17.94 0.35 3.79
CA ILE A 67 18.11 -0.83 4.66
C ILE A 67 16.74 -1.39 5.05
N ARG A 68 15.83 -0.53 5.54
CA ARG A 68 14.48 -0.93 5.90
C ARG A 68 13.73 -1.56 4.73
N LYS A 69 13.73 -0.90 3.56
CA LYS A 69 13.03 -1.42 2.37
C LYS A 69 13.58 -2.77 1.89
N ASN A 70 14.89 -2.98 1.97
CA ASN A 70 15.49 -4.26 1.62
C ASN A 70 15.03 -5.35 2.59
N ALA A 71 15.11 -5.10 3.90
CA ALA A 71 14.64 -6.04 4.93
C ALA A 71 13.13 -6.35 4.78
N GLU A 72 12.30 -5.34 4.54
CA GLU A 72 10.86 -5.52 4.27
C GLU A 72 10.60 -6.39 3.04
N SER A 73 11.43 -6.26 2.00
CA SER A 73 11.33 -7.08 0.79
C SER A 73 11.72 -8.53 1.07
N GLU A 74 12.82 -8.76 1.80
CA GLU A 74 13.28 -10.10 2.18
C GLU A 74 12.25 -10.83 3.04
N ILE A 75 11.66 -10.14 4.02
CA ILE A 75 10.59 -10.69 4.85
C ILE A 75 9.37 -11.05 3.98
N ARG A 76 8.99 -10.17 3.04
CA ARG A 76 7.85 -10.43 2.14
C ARG A 76 8.09 -11.65 1.26
N ASP A 77 9.29 -11.80 0.72
CA ASP A 77 9.64 -12.94 -0.13
C ASP A 77 9.73 -14.24 0.67
N LEU A 78 10.26 -14.19 1.90
CA LEU A 78 10.24 -15.32 2.82
C LEU A 78 8.81 -15.77 3.13
N ASN A 79 7.92 -14.83 3.46
CA ASN A 79 6.53 -15.13 3.77
C ASN A 79 5.80 -15.78 2.58
N LYS A 80 6.06 -15.32 1.35
CA LYS A 80 5.52 -15.95 0.13
C LYS A 80 6.00 -17.40 -0.04
N ARG A 81 7.29 -17.66 0.22
CA ARG A 81 7.86 -19.00 0.15
C ARG A 81 7.26 -19.91 1.22
N MET A 82 7.18 -19.44 2.47
CA MET A 82 6.54 -20.18 3.56
C MET A 82 5.08 -20.52 3.26
N ALA A 83 4.30 -19.56 2.76
CA ALA A 83 2.92 -19.80 2.36
C ALA A 83 2.82 -20.86 1.24
N SER A 84 3.77 -20.89 0.31
CA SER A 84 3.82 -21.90 -0.75
C SER A 84 4.11 -23.30 -0.19
N ILE A 85 5.04 -23.41 0.76
CA ILE A 85 5.35 -24.67 1.45
C ILE A 85 4.14 -25.18 2.22
N VAL A 86 3.50 -24.31 3.02
CA VAL A 86 2.29 -24.66 3.77
C VAL A 86 1.19 -25.17 2.83
N ASN A 87 0.94 -24.45 1.73
CA ASN A 87 -0.04 -24.85 0.73
C ASN A 87 0.28 -26.20 0.08
N TYR A 88 1.57 -26.48 -0.17
CA TYR A 88 2.00 -27.79 -0.68
C TYR A 88 1.69 -28.90 0.33
N CYS A 89 2.07 -28.73 1.60
CA CYS A 89 1.81 -29.71 2.65
C CYS A 89 0.30 -29.98 2.80
N LEU A 90 -0.52 -28.94 2.85
CA LEU A 90 -1.98 -29.08 2.93
C LEU A 90 -2.57 -29.83 1.72
N LYS A 91 -2.07 -29.56 0.50
CA LYS A 91 -2.49 -30.28 -0.70
C LYS A 91 -2.06 -31.75 -0.68
N LYS A 92 -0.84 -32.05 -0.19
CA LYS A 92 -0.32 -33.43 -0.09
C LYS A 92 -1.14 -34.24 0.93
N GLN A 93 -1.41 -33.66 2.10
CA GLN A 93 -2.25 -34.25 3.13
C GLN A 93 -3.68 -34.54 2.63
N LYS A 94 -4.31 -33.58 1.93
CA LYS A 94 -5.66 -33.77 1.37
C LYS A 94 -5.74 -34.92 0.36
N ARG A 95 -4.63 -35.23 -0.32
CA ARG A 95 -4.52 -36.33 -1.29
C ARG A 95 -4.20 -37.68 -0.65
N GLY A 96 -4.14 -37.76 0.68
CA GLY A 96 -3.82 -38.99 1.41
C GLY A 96 -2.33 -39.36 1.39
N GLY A 97 -1.46 -38.45 0.96
CA GLY A 97 -0.01 -38.66 1.05
C GLY A 97 0.48 -38.39 2.47
N HIS A 98 1.29 -39.28 3.04
CA HIS A 98 2.07 -38.96 4.24
C HIS A 98 3.09 -37.87 3.91
N LEU A 99 3.17 -36.86 4.78
CA LEU A 99 4.05 -35.70 4.62
C LEU A 99 5.51 -36.11 4.64
#